data_AF-A0A935M1A1-F1
#
_entry.id   AF-A0A935M1A1-F1
#
_cell.length_a   1.000
_cell.length_b   1.000
_cell.length_c   1.000
_cell.angle_alpha   90.00
_cell.angle_beta   90.00
_cell.angle_gamma   90.00
#
_symmetry.space_group_name_H-M   'P 1'
#
loop_
_entity.id
_entity.type
_entity.pdbx_description
1 polymer ?
#
loop_
_entity_poly.entity_id
_entity_poly.type
_entity_poly.pdbx_seq_one_letter_code
_entity_poly.pdbx_strand_id
1 'polypeptide(L)'
;MSTSEFNYHLPADSRRTALRELDIEIGFIGKLQNLKYEYRPDIRDRTALEANFREKFEALNRIKLTDSEFTRLLGEIITPDVYDASKTLRQINAFTRDDGTPLNYTLVNIKDWCRNTFEVVNQLLDYNLTHAIEGYSGQWLCKTMQTIICFRPASTFDLLSSMPVIAIPE
;
A
#
# COMPACT_ATOMS: atom_id res chain seq x y z
N MET A 1 -10.88 35.13 12.12
CA MET A 1 -10.96 33.73 11.65
C MET A 1 -11.23 33.78 10.16
N SER A 2 -10.18 33.65 9.34
CA SER A 2 -10.32 33.76 7.88
C SER A 2 -10.70 32.38 7.33
N THR A 3 -11.89 32.27 6.76
CA THR A 3 -12.33 31.10 6.03
C THR A 3 -11.52 30.99 4.74
N SER A 4 -10.55 30.08 4.69
CA SER A 4 -9.82 29.76 3.46
C SER A 4 -10.78 29.10 2.47
N GLU A 5 -11.19 29.84 1.44
CA GLU A 5 -11.89 29.27 0.28
C GLU A 5 -10.92 28.32 -0.45
N PHE A 6 -11.11 27.02 -0.25
CA PHE A 6 -10.50 26.01 -1.11
C PHE A 6 -11.23 26.02 -2.46
N ASN A 7 -10.71 26.79 -3.41
CA ASN A 7 -11.21 26.80 -4.79
C ASN A 7 -10.77 25.52 -5.52
N TYR A 8 -11.48 24.41 -5.29
CA TYR A 8 -11.41 23.26 -6.18
C TYR A 8 -12.05 23.65 -7.52
N HIS A 9 -11.23 23.88 -8.53
CA HIS A 9 -11.70 24.16 -9.89
C HIS A 9 -12.31 22.87 -10.46
N LEU A 10 -13.62 22.72 -10.32
CA LEU A 10 -14.37 21.66 -10.96
C LEU A 10 -14.39 21.94 -12.47
N PRO A 11 -13.91 21.02 -13.33
CA PRO A 11 -13.98 21.21 -14.77
C PRO A 11 -15.44 21.23 -15.22
N ALA A 12 -15.81 22.25 -15.98
CA ALA A 12 -17.15 22.46 -16.50
C ALA A 12 -17.40 21.58 -17.74
N ASP A 13 -17.57 20.27 -17.56
CA ASP A 13 -18.29 19.44 -18.53
C ASP A 13 -18.97 18.27 -17.81
N SER A 14 -20.25 18.47 -17.48
CA SER A 14 -21.11 17.48 -16.85
C SER A 14 -22.11 16.89 -17.85
N ARG A 15 -21.64 16.54 -19.06
CA ARG A 15 -22.32 15.51 -19.84
C ARG A 15 -22.09 14.15 -19.18
N ARG A 16 -23.13 13.62 -18.52
CA ARG A 16 -23.18 12.23 -18.04
C ARG A 16 -23.31 11.28 -19.22
N THR A 17 -22.23 11.16 -19.99
CA THR A 17 -22.00 10.00 -20.84
C THR A 17 -21.92 8.80 -19.91
N ALA A 18 -22.55 7.68 -20.23
CA ALA A 18 -22.41 6.46 -19.43
C ALA A 18 -20.92 6.06 -19.43
N LEU A 19 -20.20 6.43 -18.38
CA LEU A 19 -18.79 6.12 -18.21
C LEU A 19 -18.69 4.63 -17.92
N ARG A 20 -17.98 3.89 -18.77
CA ARG A 20 -17.69 2.48 -18.49
C ARG A 20 -16.63 2.43 -17.39
N GLU A 21 -16.69 1.41 -16.54
CA GLU A 21 -15.67 1.16 -15.52
C GLU A 21 -14.25 1.16 -16.11
N LEU A 22 -14.10 0.57 -17.30
CA LEU A 22 -12.85 0.58 -18.06
C LEU A 22 -12.33 2.00 -18.36
N ASP A 23 -13.20 2.92 -18.78
CA ASP A 23 -12.80 4.29 -19.10
C ASP A 23 -12.36 5.04 -17.82
N ILE A 24 -13.02 4.75 -16.70
CA ILE A 24 -12.68 5.29 -15.37
C ILE A 24 -11.33 4.73 -14.90
N GLU A 25 -11.12 3.42 -15.03
CA GLU A 25 -9.88 2.75 -14.61
C GLU A 25 -8.68 3.28 -15.41
N ILE A 26 -8.80 3.37 -16.74
CA ILE A 26 -7.74 3.94 -17.61
C ILE A 26 -7.43 5.38 -17.21
N GLY A 27 -8.46 6.21 -17.02
CA GLY A 27 -8.29 7.60 -16.59
C GLY A 27 -7.65 7.72 -15.21
N PHE A 28 -7.98 6.81 -14.29
CA PHE A 28 -7.43 6.77 -12.94
C PHE A 28 -5.96 6.35 -12.92
N ILE A 29 -5.59 5.29 -13.67
CA ILE A 29 -4.20 4.86 -13.85
C ILE A 29 -3.36 6.00 -14.43
N GLY A 30 -3.86 6.69 -15.46
CA GLY A 30 -3.17 7.85 -16.04
C GLY A 30 -2.90 8.96 -15.03
N LYS A 31 -3.86 9.25 -14.13
CA LYS A 31 -3.66 10.20 -13.03
C LYS A 31 -2.58 9.72 -12.05
N LEU A 32 -2.57 8.44 -11.69
CA LEU A 32 -1.57 7.88 -10.78
C LEU A 32 -0.16 7.90 -11.39
N GLN A 33 -0.02 7.60 -12.69
CA GLN A 33 1.26 7.72 -13.40
C GLN A 33 1.79 9.16 -13.38
N ASN A 34 0.91 10.16 -13.54
CA ASN A 34 1.29 11.58 -13.39
C ASN A 34 1.78 11.91 -11.96
N LEU A 35 1.25 11.20 -10.95
CA LEU A 35 1.69 11.28 -9.55
C LEU A 35 2.91 10.40 -9.23
N LYS A 36 3.59 9.88 -10.27
CA LYS A 36 4.82 9.06 -10.19
C LYS A 36 4.62 7.64 -9.64
N TYR A 37 3.40 7.11 -9.72
CA TYR A 37 3.17 5.69 -9.54
C TYR A 37 3.62 4.93 -10.79
N GLU A 38 4.39 3.87 -10.62
CA GLU A 38 4.78 2.99 -11.72
C GLU A 38 3.63 2.04 -12.07
N TYR A 39 3.14 2.10 -13.31
CA TYR A 39 2.11 1.17 -13.75
C TYR A 39 2.71 -0.18 -14.12
N ARG A 40 2.19 -1.24 -13.51
CA ARG A 40 2.68 -2.63 -13.61
C ARG A 40 1.64 -3.55 -14.26
N PRO A 41 1.45 -3.48 -15.60
CA PRO A 41 0.51 -4.34 -16.33
C PRO A 41 0.96 -5.81 -16.39
N ASP A 42 2.19 -6.09 -15.99
CA ASP A 42 2.78 -7.43 -15.92
C ASP A 42 2.32 -8.23 -14.69
N ILE A 43 1.88 -7.55 -13.62
CA ILE A 43 1.37 -8.20 -12.41
C ILE A 43 -0.13 -8.50 -12.61
N ARG A 44 -0.44 -9.75 -12.96
CA ARG A 44 -1.81 -10.20 -13.29
C ARG A 44 -2.33 -11.35 -12.43
N ASP A 45 -1.49 -11.86 -11.54
CA ASP A 45 -1.84 -12.94 -10.63
C ASP A 45 -1.15 -12.77 -9.27
N ARG A 46 -1.56 -13.62 -8.34
CA ARG A 46 -1.04 -13.64 -6.99
C ARG A 46 0.46 -13.90 -6.93
N THR A 47 0.98 -14.78 -7.78
CA THR A 47 2.40 -15.16 -7.78
C THR A 47 3.28 -13.98 -8.19
N ALA A 48 2.88 -13.24 -9.24
CA ALA A 48 3.56 -12.03 -9.67
C ALA A 48 3.51 -10.93 -8.59
N LEU A 49 2.37 -10.82 -7.87
CA LEU A 49 2.22 -9.85 -6.79
C LEU A 49 3.12 -10.19 -5.58
N GLU A 50 3.17 -11.46 -5.18
CA GLU A 50 4.04 -11.92 -4.10
C GLU A 50 5.53 -11.77 -4.47
N ALA A 51 5.90 -12.07 -5.72
CA ALA A 51 7.27 -11.86 -6.22
C ALA A 51 7.67 -10.38 -6.20
N ASN A 52 6.79 -9.50 -6.66
CA ASN A 52 6.98 -8.05 -6.58
C ASN A 52 7.16 -7.59 -5.13
N PHE A 53 6.26 -8.03 -4.24
CA PHE A 53 6.35 -7.69 -2.82
C PHE A 53 7.69 -8.13 -2.22
N ARG A 54 8.14 -9.36 -2.50
CA ARG A 54 9.44 -9.86 -2.02
C ARG A 54 10.58 -8.95 -2.48
N GLU A 55 10.61 -8.59 -3.77
CA GLU A 55 11.64 -7.71 -4.33
C GLU A 55 11.70 -6.36 -3.60
N LYS A 56 10.54 -5.71 -3.40
CA LYS A 56 10.47 -4.40 -2.72
C LYS A 56 10.81 -4.51 -1.23
N PHE A 57 10.35 -5.57 -0.58
CA PHE A 57 10.63 -5.82 0.84
C PHE A 57 12.12 -6.03 1.09
N GLU A 58 12.77 -6.85 0.26
CA GLU A 58 14.21 -7.11 0.31
C GLU A 58 15.01 -5.84 0.03
N ALA A 59 14.60 -5.03 -0.95
CA ALA A 59 15.25 -3.76 -1.26
C ALA A 59 15.12 -2.73 -0.13
N LEU A 60 13.92 -2.61 0.47
CA LEU A 60 13.64 -1.70 1.57
C LEU A 60 14.49 -2.02 2.80
N ASN A 61 14.53 -3.30 3.18
CA ASN A 61 15.19 -3.76 4.40
C ASN A 61 16.66 -4.16 4.18
N ARG A 62 17.14 -4.18 2.94
CA ARG A 62 18.52 -4.55 2.52
C ARG A 62 18.89 -5.97 2.95
N ILE A 63 17.99 -6.90 2.69
CA ILE A 63 18.10 -8.30 3.06
C ILE A 63 17.80 -9.20 1.87
N LYS A 64 18.12 -10.48 2.02
CA LYS A 64 17.64 -11.55 1.15
C LYS A 64 16.97 -12.61 2.00
N LEU A 65 15.76 -12.98 1.61
CA LEU A 65 14.99 -14.02 2.28
C LEU A 65 15.17 -15.35 1.55
N THR A 66 15.17 -16.45 2.29
CA THR A 66 14.91 -17.77 1.72
C THR A 66 13.41 -17.93 1.42
N ASP A 67 13.05 -18.97 0.66
CA ASP A 67 11.64 -19.24 0.34
C ASP A 67 10.83 -19.63 1.61
N SER A 68 11.46 -20.33 2.56
CA SER A 68 10.88 -20.64 3.86
C SER A 68 10.65 -19.39 4.71
N GLU A 69 11.65 -18.51 4.79
CA GLU A 69 11.53 -17.24 5.52
C GLU A 69 10.42 -16.37 4.92
N PHE A 70 10.37 -16.26 3.59
CA PHE A 70 9.35 -15.47 2.90
C PHE A 70 7.93 -16.02 3.13
N THR A 71 7.76 -17.34 3.05
CA THR A 71 6.46 -17.99 3.30
C THR A 71 5.96 -17.72 4.72
N ARG A 72 6.84 -17.80 5.72
CA ARG A 72 6.49 -17.49 7.11
C ARG A 72 6.18 -16.00 7.31
N LEU A 73 6.98 -15.11 6.72
CA LEU A 73 6.71 -13.67 6.73
C LEU A 73 5.30 -13.37 6.20
N LEU A 74 4.91 -13.95 5.07
CA LEU A 74 3.57 -13.78 4.52
C LEU A 74 2.49 -14.24 5.51
N GLY A 75 2.66 -15.43 6.11
CA GLY A 75 1.72 -15.95 7.11
C GLY A 75 1.55 -15.05 8.33
N GLU A 76 2.60 -14.32 8.73
CA GLU A 76 2.56 -13.39 9.87
C GLU A 76 1.91 -12.04 9.52
N ILE A 77 2.18 -11.49 8.34
CA ILE A 77 1.70 -10.13 7.97
C ILE A 77 0.31 -10.13 7.33
N ILE A 78 -0.16 -11.26 6.81
CA ILE A 78 -1.48 -11.39 6.19
C ILE A 78 -2.49 -11.75 7.27
N THR A 79 -3.30 -10.75 7.65
CA THR A 79 -4.41 -10.93 8.59
C THR A 79 -5.71 -10.36 7.98
N PRO A 80 -6.87 -11.01 8.22
CA PRO A 80 -8.17 -10.43 7.86
C PRO A 80 -8.56 -9.25 8.75
N ASP A 81 -7.90 -9.06 9.90
CA ASP A 81 -8.18 -7.95 10.80
C ASP A 81 -7.51 -6.66 10.31
N VAL A 82 -8.34 -5.65 10.03
CA VAL A 82 -7.89 -4.36 9.47
C VAL A 82 -7.04 -3.57 10.47
N TYR A 83 -7.32 -3.69 11.77
CA TYR A 83 -6.56 -3.01 12.81
C TYR A 83 -5.17 -3.63 12.95
N ASP A 84 -5.08 -4.95 13.03
CA ASP A 84 -3.80 -5.66 13.09
C ASP A 84 -2.98 -5.44 11.82
N ALA A 85 -3.58 -5.51 10.63
CA ALA A 85 -2.89 -5.21 9.38
C ALA A 85 -2.33 -3.77 9.38
N SER A 86 -3.13 -2.79 9.81
CA SER A 86 -2.70 -1.39 9.90
C SER A 86 -1.60 -1.17 10.94
N LYS A 87 -1.65 -1.92 12.04
CA LYS A 87 -0.65 -1.88 13.12
C LYS A 87 0.67 -2.45 12.63
N THR A 88 0.66 -3.65 12.06
CA THR A 88 1.85 -4.30 11.48
C THR A 88 2.49 -3.42 10.40
N LEU A 89 1.69 -2.77 9.57
CA LEU A 89 2.16 -1.85 8.52
C LEU A 89 2.98 -0.67 9.06
N ARG A 90 2.61 -0.14 10.23
CA ARG A 90 3.17 1.09 10.81
C ARG A 90 4.21 0.83 11.89
N GLN A 91 4.48 -0.43 12.23
CA GLN A 91 5.43 -0.80 13.28
C GLN A 91 6.73 -1.35 12.70
N ILE A 92 7.79 -1.26 13.50
CA ILE A 92 9.00 -2.06 13.27
C ILE A 92 8.68 -3.44 13.84
N ASN A 93 8.71 -4.44 12.96
CA ASN A 93 8.43 -5.83 13.32
C ASN A 93 9.75 -6.60 13.43
N ALA A 94 9.71 -7.76 14.07
CA ALA A 94 10.85 -8.64 14.17
C ALA A 94 10.42 -10.07 13.85
N PHE A 95 11.24 -10.81 13.11
CA PHE A 95 11.10 -12.26 13.01
C PHE A 95 12.48 -12.92 13.12
N THR A 96 12.50 -14.13 13.66
CA THR A 96 13.73 -14.93 13.76
C THR A 96 14.00 -15.58 12.41
N ARG A 97 15.22 -15.47 11.89
CA ARG A 97 15.66 -16.13 10.65
C ARG A 97 15.87 -17.63 10.83
N ASP A 98 16.09 -18.33 9.73
CA ASP A 98 16.34 -19.79 9.77
C ASP A 98 17.66 -20.14 10.48
N ASP A 99 18.62 -19.21 10.51
CA ASP A 99 19.88 -19.33 11.26
C ASP A 99 19.76 -18.97 12.76
N GLY A 100 18.55 -18.63 13.22
CA GLY A 100 18.27 -18.24 14.60
C GLY A 100 18.56 -16.77 14.92
N THR A 101 19.06 -15.97 13.97
CA THR A 101 19.32 -14.54 14.20
C THR A 101 18.01 -13.72 14.15
N PRO A 102 17.83 -12.73 15.03
CA PRO A 102 16.67 -11.84 14.95
C PRO A 102 16.87 -10.82 13.82
N LEU A 103 15.81 -10.62 13.03
CA LEU A 103 15.78 -9.60 11.97
C LEU A 103 14.65 -8.62 12.22
N ASN A 104 15.01 -7.36 12.43
CA ASN A 104 14.07 -6.25 12.49
C ASN A 104 13.78 -5.75 11.08
N TYR A 105 12.50 -5.56 10.74
CA TYR A 105 12.07 -5.11 9.42
C TYR A 105 10.92 -4.11 9.51
N THR A 106 10.73 -3.39 8.41
CA THR A 106 9.60 -2.49 8.19
C THR A 106 8.92 -2.85 6.88
N LEU A 107 7.60 -2.66 6.81
CA LEU A 107 6.83 -2.84 5.57
C LEU A 107 6.76 -1.56 4.74
N VAL A 108 6.86 -0.41 5.40
CA VAL A 108 6.85 0.92 4.77
C VAL A 108 7.85 1.80 5.51
N ASN A 109 8.56 2.66 4.78
CA ASN A 109 9.36 3.71 5.39
C ASN A 109 8.45 4.86 5.85
N ILE A 110 8.20 4.92 7.15
CA ILE A 110 7.32 5.92 7.78
C ILE A 110 8.04 7.25 7.97
N LYS A 111 9.38 7.23 8.13
CA LYS A 111 10.18 8.44 8.34
C LYS A 111 10.41 9.18 7.02
N ASP A 112 10.92 8.46 6.02
CA ASP A 112 11.21 8.99 4.69
C ASP A 112 10.20 8.43 3.68
N TRP A 113 8.98 8.94 3.70
CA TRP A 113 7.90 8.45 2.84
C TRP A 113 8.24 8.50 1.34
N CYS A 114 9.02 9.50 0.92
CA CYS A 114 9.48 9.66 -0.47
C CYS A 114 10.35 8.50 -0.96
N ARG A 115 10.91 7.68 -0.05
CA ARG A 115 11.80 6.57 -0.38
C ARG A 115 11.07 5.25 -0.58
N ASN A 116 9.75 5.23 -0.37
CA ASN A 116 8.93 4.09 -0.73
C ASN A 116 8.76 4.02 -2.24
N THR A 117 8.60 2.81 -2.76
CA THR A 117 8.22 2.58 -4.16
C THR A 117 6.70 2.58 -4.25
N PHE A 118 6.16 3.34 -5.20
CA PHE A 118 4.73 3.45 -5.43
C PHE A 118 4.42 2.86 -6.80
N GLU A 119 3.57 1.84 -6.82
CA GLU A 119 3.20 1.13 -8.05
C GLU A 119 1.66 1.10 -8.18
N VAL A 120 1.16 0.83 -9.37
CA VAL A 120 -0.27 0.63 -9.61
C VAL A 120 -0.46 -0.57 -10.52
N VAL A 121 -1.38 -1.45 -10.13
CA VAL A 121 -1.78 -2.66 -10.87
C VAL A 121 -3.28 -2.62 -11.12
N ASN A 122 -3.73 -3.26 -12.19
CA ASN A 122 -5.17 -3.50 -12.39
C ASN A 122 -5.72 -4.43 -11.31
N GLN A 123 -7.04 -4.43 -11.15
CA GLN A 123 -7.69 -5.41 -10.30
C GLN A 123 -7.38 -6.83 -10.81
N LEU A 124 -6.95 -7.71 -9.90
CA LEU A 124 -6.67 -9.09 -10.25
C LEU A 124 -7.99 -9.85 -10.38
N LEU A 125 -8.18 -10.50 -11.52
CA LEU A 125 -9.31 -11.39 -11.77
C LEU A 125 -8.94 -12.76 -11.19
N ASP A 126 -9.43 -13.05 -9.99
CA ASP A 126 -9.13 -14.29 -9.29
C ASP A 126 -9.91 -15.45 -9.95
N TYR A 127 -9.28 -16.20 -10.87
CA TYR A 127 -9.93 -17.26 -11.65
C TYR A 127 -9.73 -18.67 -11.06
N ASN A 128 -9.60 -18.87 -9.74
CA ASN A 128 -9.53 -20.24 -9.19
C ASN A 128 -10.19 -20.38 -7.81
N LEU A 129 -11.53 -20.28 -7.78
CA LEU A 129 -12.35 -20.85 -6.72
C LEU A 129 -12.48 -22.36 -6.96
N THR A 130 -11.56 -23.21 -6.47
CA THR A 130 -11.88 -24.62 -6.19
C THR A 130 -10.88 -25.42 -5.34
N HIS A 131 -9.75 -24.88 -4.86
CA HIS A 131 -8.93 -25.59 -3.87
C HIS A 131 -8.27 -24.62 -2.87
N ALA A 132 -9.08 -24.02 -2.01
CA ALA A 132 -8.60 -23.46 -0.75
C ALA A 132 -9.47 -24.03 0.38
N ILE A 133 -9.19 -25.29 0.72
CA ILE A 133 -9.55 -25.82 2.03
C ILE A 133 -8.67 -25.02 3.01
N GLU A 134 -9.34 -24.29 3.91
CA GLU A 134 -8.78 -23.50 5.03
C GLU A 134 -7.98 -22.22 4.69
N GLY A 135 -8.65 -21.08 4.78
CA GLY A 135 -8.12 -20.02 5.65
C GLY A 135 -7.66 -18.69 5.05
N TYR A 136 -7.41 -18.54 3.75
CA TYR A 136 -6.94 -17.26 3.22
C TYR A 136 -7.60 -16.89 1.90
N SER A 137 -8.60 -16.01 1.98
CA SER A 137 -9.20 -15.35 0.82
C SER A 137 -8.12 -14.51 0.10
N GLY A 138 -7.81 -14.87 -1.14
CA GLY A 138 -6.85 -14.17 -2.00
C GLY A 138 -7.17 -12.67 -2.19
N GLN A 139 -8.42 -12.26 -1.93
CA GLN A 139 -8.84 -10.86 -1.97
C GLN A 139 -8.17 -10.01 -0.88
N TRP A 140 -7.86 -10.58 0.29
CA TRP A 140 -7.22 -9.83 1.38
C TRP A 140 -5.74 -9.63 1.12
N LEU A 141 -5.06 -10.62 0.55
CA LEU A 141 -3.67 -10.47 0.11
C LEU A 141 -3.55 -9.34 -0.91
N CYS A 142 -4.40 -9.36 -1.94
CA CYS A 142 -4.44 -8.30 -2.93
C CYS A 142 -4.74 -6.95 -2.29
N LYS A 143 -5.75 -6.83 -1.42
CA LYS A 143 -6.07 -5.53 -0.79
C LYS A 143 -4.99 -5.03 0.16
N THR A 144 -4.37 -5.89 0.95
CA THR A 144 -3.31 -5.49 1.90
C THR A 144 -2.02 -5.14 1.16
N MET A 145 -1.61 -5.93 0.16
CA MET A 145 -0.45 -5.60 -0.68
C MET A 145 -0.68 -4.38 -1.57
N GLN A 146 -1.89 -4.22 -2.13
CA GLN A 146 -2.26 -3.05 -2.92
C GLN A 146 -2.37 -1.81 -2.03
N THR A 147 -2.75 -1.94 -0.75
CA THR A 147 -2.71 -0.84 0.22
C THR A 147 -1.27 -0.45 0.56
N ILE A 148 -0.36 -1.41 0.75
CA ILE A 148 1.08 -1.17 0.95
C ILE A 148 1.68 -0.41 -0.24
N ILE A 149 1.36 -0.84 -1.45
CA ILE A 149 1.83 -0.24 -2.71
C ILE A 149 1.22 1.17 -2.94
N CYS A 150 -0.01 1.42 -2.47
CA CYS A 150 -0.71 2.69 -2.72
C CYS A 150 -0.42 3.81 -1.70
N PHE A 151 0.20 3.51 -0.55
CA PHE A 151 0.24 4.45 0.58
C PHE A 151 1.28 5.57 0.42
N ARG A 152 1.03 6.53 -0.47
CA ARG A 152 1.68 7.85 -0.39
C ARG A 152 0.99 8.60 0.74
N PRO A 153 1.62 8.80 1.92
CA PRO A 153 1.06 9.74 2.88
C PRO A 153 0.99 11.10 2.19
N ALA A 154 -0.18 11.74 2.26
CA ALA A 154 -0.39 13.07 1.73
C ALA A 154 0.58 14.03 2.41
N SER A 155 1.68 14.37 1.75
CA SER A 155 2.57 15.42 2.18
C SER A 155 2.00 16.76 1.74
N THR A 156 1.44 17.44 2.73
CA THR A 156 1.58 18.89 2.96
C THR A 156 1.13 19.82 1.84
N PHE A 157 -0.13 20.24 1.94
CA PHE A 157 -0.40 21.67 2.05
C PHE A 157 0.17 22.14 3.41
N ASP A 158 0.83 23.29 3.42
CA ASP A 158 1.52 23.95 4.54
C ASP A 158 0.80 23.86 5.91
N LEU A 159 1.40 23.21 6.92
CA LEU A 159 1.10 23.46 8.34
C LEU A 159 2.30 23.07 9.24
N LEU A 160 3.41 23.79 9.11
CA LEU A 160 4.47 23.86 10.14
C LEU A 160 4.77 25.31 10.54
N SER A 161 3.75 26.17 10.53
CA SER A 161 3.85 27.52 11.10
C SER A 161 2.50 27.94 11.70
N SER A 162 2.08 27.26 12.76
CA SER A 162 1.25 27.83 13.84
C SER A 162 0.79 26.73 14.80
N MET A 163 1.66 26.37 15.75
CA MET A 163 1.16 25.86 17.03
C MET A 163 0.54 27.05 17.79
N PRO A 164 -0.69 26.95 18.32
CA PRO A 164 -0.99 27.49 19.62
C PRO A 164 -0.74 26.38 20.64
N VAL A 165 0.27 26.62 21.47
CA VAL A 165 0.40 25.99 22.79
C VAL A 165 -0.92 26.23 23.53
N ILE A 166 -1.65 25.17 23.86
CA ILE A 166 -2.64 25.20 24.92
C ILE A 166 -2.16 24.22 25.98
N ALA A 167 -1.50 24.79 26.99
CA ALA A 167 -1.31 24.16 28.28
C ALA A 167 -2.69 23.97 28.93
N ILE A 168 -2.89 22.82 29.56
CA ILE A 168 -3.86 22.65 30.64
C ILE A 168 -3.02 22.19 31.85
N PRO A 169 -2.78 23.05 32.86
CA PRO A 169 -2.41 22.59 34.19
C PRO A 169 -3.69 22.15 34.94
N GLU A 170 -3.52 21.34 35.99
CA GLU A 170 -4.54 20.73 36.90
C GLU A 170 -6.00 21.19 36.77
#